data_AF-A0A7S9DCK6-F1
#
_entry.id   AF-A0A7S9DCK6-F1
#
_cell.length_a   1.000
_cell.length_b   1.000
_cell.length_c   1.000
_cell.angle_alpha   90.00
_cell.angle_beta   90.00
_cell.angle_gamma   90.00
#
_symmetry.space_group_name_H-M   'P 1'
#
loop_
_entity.id
_entity.type
_entity.pdbx_description
1 polymer ?
#
loop_
_entity_poly.entity_id
_entity_poly.type
_entity_poly.pdbx_seq_one_letter_code
_entity_poly.pdbx_strand_id
1 'polypeptide(L)'
;MEALSAKGVRIEEDIASTSGAEPSCSFCGKTQADVLQLIASAGPFICNECVQLCVGIIGTQNPAWLDQHRQFLGTLPLKPRDGDE
;
A
#
# COMPACT_ATOMS: atom_id res chain seq x y z
N MET A 1 48.40 -16.81 -5.07
CA MET A 1 47.29 -17.75 -5.18
C MET A 1 46.88 -18.12 -3.75
N GLU A 2 45.80 -17.69 -3.13
CA GLU A 2 44.63 -16.88 -3.47
C GLU A 2 44.20 -16.14 -2.19
N ALA A 3 43.82 -14.88 -2.34
CA ALA A 3 43.23 -14.06 -1.28
C ALA A 3 41.71 -14.33 -1.25
N LEU A 4 41.22 -14.96 -0.18
CA LEU A 4 39.79 -15.08 0.06
C LEU A 4 39.29 -13.75 0.65
N SER A 5 38.89 -12.88 -0.27
CA SER A 5 38.21 -11.61 -0.05
C SER A 5 36.95 -11.83 0.80
N ALA A 6 36.98 -11.30 2.03
CA ALA A 6 35.80 -11.12 2.86
C ALA A 6 34.85 -10.17 2.13
N LYS A 7 33.81 -10.72 1.51
CA LYS A 7 32.64 -9.95 1.07
C LYS A 7 31.84 -9.58 2.31
N GLY A 8 32.24 -8.48 2.93
CA GLY A 8 31.40 -7.76 3.87
C GLY A 8 30.10 -7.38 3.17
N VAL A 9 28.98 -7.83 3.72
CA VAL A 9 27.66 -7.30 3.39
C VAL A 9 27.64 -5.86 3.92
N ARG A 10 27.78 -4.90 3.03
CA ARG A 10 27.47 -3.51 3.32
C ARG A 10 25.95 -3.41 3.42
N ILE A 11 25.43 -3.36 4.63
CA ILE A 11 24.14 -2.73 4.88
C ILE A 11 24.47 -1.24 4.98
N GLU A 12 24.75 -0.62 3.84
CA GLU A 12 24.71 0.83 3.75
C GLU A 12 23.23 1.19 3.65
N GLU A 13 22.83 2.16 4.47
CA GLU A 13 21.58 2.88 4.40
C GLU A 13 21.30 3.32 2.96
N ASP A 14 20.51 2.55 2.21
CA ASP A 14 19.69 3.08 1.12
C ASP A 14 18.52 3.88 1.73
N ILE A 15 18.87 4.89 2.54
CA ILE A 15 18.08 6.11 2.66
C ILE A 15 18.18 6.72 1.27
N ALA A 16 17.21 6.38 0.42
CA ALA A 16 17.03 6.97 -0.89
C ALA A 16 16.78 8.48 -0.73
N SER A 17 17.87 9.24 -0.65
CA SER A 17 17.87 10.65 -1.03
C SER A 17 17.83 10.70 -2.56
N THR A 18 16.65 10.43 -3.12
CA THR A 18 16.29 10.82 -4.47
C THR A 18 15.14 11.81 -4.35
N SER A 19 15.43 13.09 -4.53
CA SER A 19 14.40 14.10 -4.76
C SER A 19 13.56 13.65 -5.97
N GLY A 20 12.32 13.21 -5.71
CA GLY A 20 11.34 12.83 -6.76
C GLY A 20 10.93 11.36 -6.85
N ALA A 21 10.99 10.55 -5.77
CA ALA A 21 10.37 9.22 -5.79
C ALA A 21 8.84 9.36 -5.88
N GLU A 22 8.25 8.88 -6.98
CA GLU A 22 6.79 8.89 -7.19
C GLU A 22 6.12 7.98 -6.15
N PRO A 23 5.03 8.42 -5.47
CA PRO A 23 4.39 7.61 -4.44
C PRO A 23 3.87 6.31 -5.05
N SER A 24 4.24 5.18 -4.43
CA SER A 24 3.95 3.84 -4.93
C SER A 24 3.29 2.96 -3.87
N CYS A 25 2.40 2.06 -4.29
CA CYS A 25 1.75 1.11 -3.39
C CYS A 25 2.77 0.14 -2.76
N SER A 26 2.75 0.03 -1.44
CA SER A 26 3.64 -0.85 -0.66
C SER A 26 3.37 -2.34 -0.87
N PHE A 27 2.27 -2.73 -1.52
CA PHE A 27 1.89 -4.12 -1.76
C PHE A 27 2.23 -4.60 -3.17
N CYS A 28 1.92 -3.80 -4.20
CA CYS A 28 2.11 -4.19 -5.60
C CYS A 28 3.20 -3.39 -6.33
N GLY A 29 3.72 -2.32 -5.73
CA GLY A 29 4.75 -1.45 -6.31
C GLY A 29 4.25 -0.47 -7.39
N LYS A 30 2.98 -0.54 -7.80
CA LYS A 30 2.38 0.38 -8.78
C LYS A 30 2.40 1.83 -8.29
N THR A 31 2.67 2.78 -9.17
CA THR A 31 2.69 4.21 -8.81
C THR A 31 1.29 4.82 -8.83
N GLN A 32 1.17 6.09 -8.41
CA GLN A 32 -0.10 6.82 -8.47
C GLN A 32 -0.66 6.95 -9.89
N ALA A 33 0.17 6.96 -10.93
CA ALA A 33 -0.27 7.02 -12.32
C ALA A 33 -0.88 5.70 -12.83
N ASP A 34 -0.48 4.58 -12.24
CA ASP A 34 -0.88 3.22 -12.65
C ASP A 34 -2.20 2.75 -12.02
N VAL A 35 -2.73 3.49 -11.04
CA VAL A 35 -3.89 3.06 -10.23
C VAL A 35 -4.94 4.17 -10.13
N LEU A 36 -6.21 3.79 -9.97
CA LEU A 36 -7.30 4.75 -9.86
C LEU A 36 -7.17 5.61 -8.60
N GLN A 37 -6.84 4.97 -7.48
CA GLN A 37 -6.67 5.63 -6.19
C GLN A 37 -5.47 5.02 -5.47
N LEU A 38 -4.58 5.90 -4.99
CA LEU A 38 -3.52 5.56 -4.06
C LEU A 38 -3.82 6.23 -2.72
N ILE A 39 -4.01 5.42 -1.68
CA ILE A 39 -4.43 5.85 -0.35
C ILE A 39 -3.19 5.94 0.53
N ALA A 40 -2.91 7.14 1.06
CA ALA A 40 -1.81 7.36 1.98
C ALA A 40 -2.31 7.22 3.43
N SER A 41 -1.72 6.29 4.18
CA SER A 41 -1.65 6.43 5.64
C SER A 41 -0.38 7.22 5.98
N ALA A 42 -0.17 7.63 7.23
CA ALA A 42 0.97 8.45 7.68
C ALA A 42 2.39 7.83 7.45
N GLY A 43 2.51 6.78 6.65
CA GLY A 43 3.74 6.14 6.19
C GLY A 43 3.51 5.24 4.96
N PRO A 44 2.67 4.19 5.05
CA PRO A 44 2.45 3.26 3.93
C PRO A 44 1.37 3.72 2.96
N PHE A 45 1.55 3.37 1.68
CA PHE A 45 0.58 3.62 0.61
C PHE A 45 -0.07 2.32 0.14
N ILE A 46 -1.39 2.31 -0.05
CA ILE A 46 -2.13 1.18 -0.59
C ILE A 46 -3.03 1.61 -1.75
N CYS A 47 -3.03 0.87 -2.86
CA CYS A 47 -3.90 1.18 -3.99
C CYS A 47 -5.27 0.50 -3.89
N ASN A 48 -6.24 0.99 -4.66
CA ASN A 48 -7.60 0.43 -4.70
C ASN A 48 -7.65 -1.06 -5.05
N GLU A 49 -6.79 -1.53 -5.96
CA GLU A 49 -6.73 -2.94 -6.35
C GLU A 49 -6.28 -3.82 -5.18
N CYS A 50 -5.23 -3.40 -4.45
CA CYS A 50 -4.75 -4.14 -3.28
C CYS A 50 -5.79 -4.18 -2.16
N VAL A 51 -6.53 -3.09 -1.93
CA VAL A 51 -7.64 -3.09 -0.97
C VAL A 51 -8.69 -4.14 -1.38
N GLN A 52 -9.09 -4.17 -2.66
CA GLN A 52 -10.07 -5.16 -3.14
C GLN A 52 -9.59 -6.60 -2.98
N LEU A 53 -8.32 -6.86 -3.28
CA LEU A 53 -7.70 -8.17 -3.09
C LEU A 53 -7.69 -8.57 -1.61
N CYS A 54 -7.28 -7.67 -0.71
CA CYS A 54 -7.29 -7.93 0.73
C CYS A 54 -8.70 -8.24 1.24
N VAL A 55 -9.71 -7.45 0.86
CA VAL A 55 -11.11 -7.68 1.24
C VAL A 55 -11.61 -9.03 0.71
N GLY A 56 -11.28 -9.39 -0.53
CA GLY A 56 -11.65 -10.68 -1.13
C GLY A 56 -11.01 -11.88 -0.41
N ILE A 57 -9.71 -11.80 -0.10
CA ILE A 57 -8.98 -12.87 0.61
C ILE A 57 -9.54 -13.06 2.02
N ILE A 58 -9.79 -11.98 2.76
CA ILE A 58 -10.32 -12.05 4.12
C ILE A 58 -11.77 -12.54 4.10
N GLY A 59 -12.61 -11.99 3.21
CA GLY A 59 -14.01 -12.40 3.09
C GLY A 59 -14.18 -13.86 2.65
N THR A 60 -13.26 -14.39 1.85
CA THR A 60 -13.26 -15.82 1.47
C THR A 60 -12.91 -16.72 2.65
N GLN A 61 -11.93 -16.32 3.48
CA GLN A 61 -11.51 -17.11 4.65
C GLN A 61 -12.46 -16.95 5.85
N ASN A 62 -13.11 -15.79 5.97
CA ASN A 62 -14.01 -15.45 7.06
C ASN A 62 -15.26 -14.72 6.53
N PRO A 63 -16.31 -15.47 6.16
CA PRO A 63 -17.55 -14.88 5.65
C PRO A 63 -18.23 -13.94 6.64
N ALA A 64 -18.19 -14.25 7.94
CA ALA A 64 -18.79 -13.41 8.98
C ALA A 64 -18.11 -12.04 9.09
N TRP A 65 -16.79 -11.98 8.87
CA TRP A 65 -16.06 -10.71 8.81
C TRP A 65 -16.57 -9.80 7.68
N LEU A 66 -16.94 -10.37 6.53
CA LEU A 66 -17.41 -9.58 5.38
C LEU A 66 -18.72 -8.86 5.67
N ASP A 67 -19.63 -9.51 6.41
CA ASP A 67 -20.91 -8.91 6.83
C ASP A 67 -20.67 -7.75 7.81
N GLN A 68 -19.80 -7.95 8.81
CA GLN A 68 -19.42 -6.91 9.77
C GLN A 68 -18.71 -5.74 9.09
N HIS A 69 -17.82 -6.02 8.14
CA HIS A 69 -17.10 -5.00 7.38
C HIS A 69 -18.05 -4.11 6.57
N ARG A 70 -19.06 -4.70 5.90
CA ARG A 70 -20.08 -3.91 5.18
C ARG A 70 -20.86 -2.99 6.10
N GLN A 71 -21.25 -3.48 7.27
CA GLN A 71 -21.96 -2.67 8.25
C GLN A 71 -21.11 -1.47 8.69
N PHE A 72 -19.83 -1.69 8.99
CA PHE A 72 -18.91 -0.62 9.35
C PHE A 72 -18.77 0.43 8.24
N LEU A 73 -18.56 0.01 6.99
CA LEU A 73 -18.46 0.94 5.86
C LEU A 73 -19.72 1.81 5.68
N GLY A 74 -20.91 1.28 5.99
CA GLY A 74 -22.16 2.04 5.96
C GLY A 74 -22.29 3.11 7.05
N THR A 75 -21.48 3.03 8.11
CA THR A 75 -21.47 4.01 9.20
C THR A 75 -20.44 5.11 9.03
N LEU A 76 -19.54 5.00 8.04
CA LEU A 76 -18.49 5.98 7.84
C LEU A 76 -19.10 7.29 7.28
N PRO A 77 -18.80 8.45 7.90
CA PRO A 77 -19.14 9.72 7.31
C PRO A 77 -18.31 9.88 6.04
N LEU A 78 -18.93 9.72 4.88
CA LEU A 78 -18.28 10.02 3.60
C LEU A 78 -17.91 11.50 3.64
N LYS A 79 -16.61 11.81 3.65
CA LYS A 79 -16.17 13.19 3.43
C LYS A 79 -16.60 13.57 2.01
N PRO A 80 -17.41 14.62 1.82
CA PRO A 80 -17.72 15.10 0.48
C PRO A 80 -16.40 15.35 -0.25
N ARG A 81 -16.30 14.89 -1.51
CA ARG A 81 -15.14 15.19 -2.35
C ARG A 81 -15.03 16.70 -2.42
N ASP A 82 -13.87 17.25 -2.04
CA ASP A 82 -13.59 18.67 -2.23
C ASP A 82 -13.65 18.93 -3.76
N GLY A 83 -14.76 19.51 -4.25
CA GLY A 83 -14.98 19.79 -5.69
C GLY A 83 -16.39 19.61 -6.27
N ASP A 84 -17.41 19.25 -5.49
CA ASP A 84 -18.82 19.32 -5.94
C ASP A 84 -19.42 20.69 -5.57
N GLU A 85 -19.18 21.72 -6.39
CA GLU A 85 -19.95 22.99 -6.44
C GLU A 85 -20.66 23.12 -7.78
#